data_AF-A0A397VF38-F1
#
_entry.id   AF-A0A397VF38-F1
#
_cell.length_a   1.000
_cell.length_b   1.000
_cell.length_c   1.000
_cell.angle_alpha   90.00
_cell.angle_beta   90.00
_cell.angle_gamma   90.00
#
_symmetry.space_group_name_H-M   'P 1'
#
loop_
_entity.id
_entity.type
_entity.pdbx_description
1 polymer ?
#
loop_
_entity_poly.entity_id
_entity_poly.type
_entity_poly.pdbx_seq_one_letter_code
_entity_poly.pdbx_strand_id
1 'polypeptide(L)'
;MASKILMGNMTELMENILSNLEDEIYSLYSCALVNRYWCKMSIPILWRDPFLFNRRRPLYISTYFSSLGEYEKIILKECGINEEFSKTIFDYARFLKALDLSRLCFQVENGSNSCLLIQIHLTTTD
;
A
#
# COMPACT_ATOMS: atom_id res chain seq x y z
N MET A 1 -13.37 19.12 29.26
CA MET A 1 -13.67 20.04 28.13
C MET A 1 -12.40 20.66 27.54
N ALA A 2 -11.44 21.11 28.37
CA ALA A 2 -10.14 21.63 27.92
C ALA A 2 -9.28 20.63 27.11
N SER A 3 -9.37 19.32 27.38
CA SER A 3 -8.61 18.31 26.63
C SER A 3 -9.04 18.16 25.17
N LYS A 4 -10.31 18.42 24.83
CA LYS A 4 -10.81 18.32 23.44
C LYS A 4 -10.33 19.49 22.58
N ILE A 5 -10.20 20.69 23.16
CA ILE A 5 -9.75 21.89 22.46
C ILE A 5 -8.24 21.79 22.18
N LEU A 6 -7.44 21.35 23.17
CA LEU A 6 -6.02 21.05 22.96
C LEU A 6 -5.80 19.98 21.89
N MET A 7 -6.63 18.92 21.87
CA MET A 7 -6.49 17.84 20.90
C MET A 7 -6.86 18.28 19.47
N GLY A 8 -7.80 19.21 19.30
CA GLY A 8 -8.13 19.80 18.00
C GLY A 8 -6.95 20.57 17.40
N ASN A 9 -6.38 21.51 18.17
CA ASN A 9 -5.23 22.29 17.73
C ASN A 9 -3.99 21.40 17.45
N MET A 10 -3.79 20.35 18.24
CA MET A 10 -2.70 19.40 18.00
C MET A 10 -2.90 18.55 16.75
N THR A 11 -4.15 18.26 16.37
CA THR A 11 -4.47 17.54 15.13
C THR A 11 -4.10 18.38 13.93
N GLU A 12 -4.55 19.63 13.89
CA GLU A 12 -4.25 20.56 12.79
C GLU A 12 -2.75 20.83 12.64
N LEU A 13 -2.03 21.00 13.75
CA LEU A 13 -0.58 21.15 13.74
C LEU A 13 0.12 19.91 13.18
N MET A 14 -0.34 18.72 13.56
CA MET A 14 0.24 17.47 13.06
C MET A 14 -0.09 17.23 11.59
N GLU A 15 -1.30 17.55 11.14
CA GLU A 15 -1.66 17.53 9.72
C GLU A 15 -0.75 18.46 8.92
N ASN A 16 -0.50 19.67 9.42
CA ASN A 16 0.44 20.61 8.79
C ASN A 16 1.88 20.08 8.76
N ILE A 17 2.36 19.46 9.84
CA ILE A 17 3.71 18.87 9.84
C ILE A 17 3.80 17.74 8.81
N LEU A 18 2.82 16.82 8.80
CA LEU A 18 2.83 15.66 7.92
C LEU A 18 2.59 16.03 6.47
N SER A 19 1.81 17.08 6.17
CA SER A 19 1.57 17.55 4.80
C SER A 19 2.86 18.09 4.16
N ASN A 20 3.72 18.74 4.95
CA ASN A 20 5.05 19.18 4.50
C ASN A 20 6.03 18.00 4.28
N LEU A 21 5.67 16.79 4.70
CA LEU A 21 6.47 15.57 4.56
C LEU A 21 5.86 14.59 3.54
N GLU A 22 4.81 14.96 2.79
CA GLU A 22 4.09 14.06 1.87
C GLU A 22 5.02 13.35 0.87
N ASP A 23 6.04 14.06 0.37
CA ASP A 23 7.01 13.51 -0.59
C ASP A 23 8.21 12.80 0.07
N GLU A 24 8.35 12.92 1.40
CA GLU A 24 9.46 12.42 2.20
C GLU A 24 9.08 11.12 2.93
N ILE A 25 8.95 10.01 2.18
CA ILE A 25 8.48 8.72 2.72
C ILE A 25 9.25 8.27 3.96
N TYR A 26 10.57 8.38 3.97
CA TYR A 26 11.39 7.90 5.09
C TYR A 26 11.10 8.71 6.36
N SER A 27 10.82 10.00 6.21
CA SER A 27 10.40 10.88 7.30
C SER A 27 9.01 10.50 7.80
N LEU A 28 8.04 10.29 6.91
CA LEU A 28 6.71 9.81 7.28
C LEU A 28 6.74 8.44 7.96
N TYR A 29 7.61 7.53 7.51
CA TYR A 29 7.80 6.23 8.14
C TYR A 29 8.35 6.39 9.57
N SER A 30 9.33 7.27 9.74
CA SER A 30 9.87 7.61 11.07
C SER A 30 8.79 8.21 11.98
N CYS A 31 7.96 9.13 11.46
CA CYS A 31 6.80 9.68 12.16
C CYS A 31 5.83 8.59 12.61
N ALA A 32 5.55 7.60 11.76
CA ALA A 32 4.62 6.52 12.09
C ALA A 32 5.08 5.66 13.28
N LEU A 33 6.38 5.66 13.60
CA LEU A 33 6.97 4.88 14.69
C LEU A 33 7.02 5.63 16.03
N VAL A 34 6.75 6.94 16.04
CA VAL A 34 6.87 7.78 17.26
C VAL A 34 5.90 7.34 18.35
N ASN A 35 4.60 7.30 18.04
CA ASN A 35 3.56 6.81 18.95
C ASN A 35 2.27 6.47 18.19
N ARG A 36 1.25 5.95 18.90
CA ARG A 36 -0.03 5.53 18.31
C ARG A 36 -0.76 6.66 17.57
N TYR A 37 -0.64 7.90 18.01
CA TYR A 37 -1.32 9.03 17.39
C TYR A 37 -0.62 9.43 16.08
N TRP A 38 0.71 9.60 16.11
CA TRP A 38 1.49 9.84 14.90
C TRP A 38 1.37 8.72 13.87
N CYS A 39 1.35 7.46 14.34
CA CYS A 39 1.08 6.28 13.51
C CYS A 39 -0.25 6.43 12.74
N LYS A 40 -1.35 6.75 13.45
CA LYS A 40 -2.67 6.90 12.85
C LYS A 40 -2.77 8.01 11.81
N MET A 41 -1.98 9.09 11.95
CA MET A 41 -1.99 10.20 10.99
C MET A 41 -1.03 9.99 9.83
N SER A 42 0.11 9.34 10.06
CA SER A 42 1.15 9.13 9.04
C SER A 42 0.79 7.97 8.09
N ILE A 43 0.13 6.91 8.59
CA ILE A 43 -0.23 5.74 7.79
C ILE A 43 -1.14 6.09 6.59
N PRO A 44 -2.24 6.86 6.74
CA PRO A 44 -3.07 7.25 5.60
C PRO A 44 -2.28 7.97 4.49
N ILE A 45 -1.28 8.77 4.87
CA ILE A 45 -0.44 9.52 3.92
C ILE A 45 0.55 8.57 3.23
N LEU A 46 1.24 7.72 3.99
CA LEU A 46 2.20 6.73 3.49
C LEU A 46 1.61 5.73 2.49
N TRP A 47 0.31 5.46 2.63
CA TRP A 47 -0.43 4.46 1.86
C TRP A 47 -1.38 5.09 0.84
N ARG A 48 -1.23 6.39 0.56
CA ARG A 48 -2.05 7.12 -0.41
C ARG A 48 -1.79 6.72 -1.86
N ASP A 49 -0.52 6.47 -2.18
CA ASP A 49 -0.08 6.02 -3.50
C ASP A 49 1.08 5.02 -3.36
N PRO A 50 0.86 3.75 -3.69
CA PRO A 50 1.88 2.72 -3.57
C PRO A 50 2.95 2.76 -4.68
N PHE A 51 2.71 3.46 -5.78
CA PHE A 51 3.53 3.42 -6.99
C PHE A 51 4.30 4.70 -7.28
N LEU A 52 4.02 5.81 -6.57
CA LEU A 52 4.77 7.07 -6.71
C LEU A 52 6.26 6.89 -6.48
N PHE A 53 6.60 6.00 -5.57
CA PHE A 53 7.97 5.68 -5.24
C PHE A 53 8.13 4.24 -5.66
N ASN A 54 9.15 3.96 -6.47
CA ASN A 54 9.49 2.63 -6.96
C ASN A 54 9.89 1.72 -5.78
N ARG A 55 8.91 1.40 -4.93
CA ARG A 55 9.02 0.57 -3.75
C ARG A 55 9.22 -0.82 -4.30
N ARG A 56 10.50 -1.23 -4.38
CA ARG A 56 10.95 -2.53 -4.90
C ARG A 56 10.46 -3.74 -4.09
N ARG A 57 9.38 -3.62 -3.30
CA ARG A 57 8.90 -4.66 -2.39
C ARG A 57 7.48 -5.08 -2.75
N PRO A 58 7.27 -6.34 -3.16
CA PRO A 58 5.94 -6.92 -3.41
C PRO A 58 4.99 -6.85 -2.21
N LEU A 59 5.54 -6.76 -0.99
CA LEU A 59 4.80 -6.79 0.28
C LEU A 59 3.75 -5.69 0.45
N TYR A 60 3.89 -4.55 -0.24
CA TYR A 60 2.89 -3.48 -0.15
C TYR A 60 1.60 -3.87 -0.86
N ILE A 61 1.71 -4.51 -2.04
CA ILE A 61 0.57 -4.91 -2.87
C ILE A 61 -0.27 -5.97 -2.14
N SER A 62 0.38 -6.97 -1.54
CA SER A 62 -0.32 -7.99 -0.74
C SER A 62 -1.01 -7.41 0.50
N THR A 63 -0.45 -6.35 1.08
CA THR A 63 -1.09 -5.64 2.21
C THR A 63 -2.37 -4.93 1.77
N TYR A 64 -2.41 -4.30 0.59
CA TYR A 64 -3.65 -3.74 0.04
C TYR A 64 -4.68 -4.82 -0.26
N PHE A 65 -4.26 -5.89 -0.92
CA PHE A 65 -5.14 -7.00 -1.27
C PHE A 65 -5.73 -7.69 -0.04
N SER A 66 -4.98 -7.74 1.06
CA SER A 66 -5.46 -8.28 2.32
C SER A 66 -6.65 -7.49 2.89
N SER A 67 -6.68 -6.17 2.67
CA SER A 67 -7.78 -5.29 3.07
C SER A 67 -8.98 -5.26 2.11
N LEU A 68 -8.93 -5.96 0.97
CA LEU A 68 -10.06 -6.05 0.06
C LEU A 68 -11.16 -6.98 0.58
N GLY A 69 -12.38 -6.80 0.05
CA GLY A 69 -13.50 -7.69 0.29
C GLY A 69 -13.28 -9.08 -0.31
N GLU A 70 -14.12 -10.04 0.11
CA GLU A 70 -13.94 -11.43 -0.34
C GLU A 70 -14.23 -11.63 -1.83
N TYR A 71 -15.12 -10.82 -2.40
CA TYR A 71 -15.39 -10.87 -3.83
C TYR A 71 -14.17 -10.45 -4.66
N GLU A 72 -13.53 -9.35 -4.28
CA GLU A 72 -12.32 -8.86 -4.95
C GLU A 72 -11.15 -9.85 -4.80
N LYS A 73 -11.02 -10.49 -3.63
CA LYS A 73 -10.02 -11.54 -3.40
C LYS A 73 -10.22 -12.77 -4.28
N ILE A 74 -11.47 -13.15 -4.58
CA ILE A 74 -11.76 -14.24 -5.51
C ILE A 74 -11.28 -13.87 -6.92
N ILE A 75 -11.58 -12.67 -7.39
CA ILE A 75 -11.12 -12.17 -8.71
C ILE A 75 -9.58 -12.19 -8.78
N LEU A 76 -8.90 -11.73 -7.73
CA LEU A 76 -7.43 -11.76 -7.70
C LEU A 76 -6.85 -13.17 -7.80
N LYS A 77 -7.49 -14.16 -7.14
CA LYS A 77 -7.10 -15.57 -7.25
C LYS A 77 -7.30 -16.11 -8.67
N GLU A 78 -8.40 -15.75 -9.33
CA GLU A 78 -8.65 -16.09 -10.74
C GLU A 78 -7.59 -15.47 -11.67
N CYS A 79 -7.08 -14.29 -11.33
CA CYS A 79 -5.95 -13.64 -12.02
C CYS A 79 -4.57 -14.24 -11.68
N GLY A 80 -4.50 -15.33 -10.90
CA GLY A 80 -3.27 -16.02 -10.54
C GLY A 80 -2.54 -15.48 -9.29
N ILE A 81 -3.15 -14.54 -8.56
CA ILE A 81 -2.60 -14.00 -7.31
C ILE A 81 -3.09 -14.86 -6.14
N ASN A 82 -2.37 -15.94 -5.86
CA ASN A 82 -2.62 -16.84 -4.71
C ASN A 82 -1.78 -16.44 -3.49
N GLU A 83 -2.04 -15.26 -2.91
CA GLU A 83 -1.42 -14.86 -1.65
C GLU A 83 -2.29 -15.20 -0.43
N GLU A 84 -1.65 -15.64 0.65
CA GLU A 84 -2.29 -15.77 1.96
C GLU A 84 -2.49 -14.37 2.56
N PHE A 85 -3.71 -13.86 2.43
CA PHE A 85 -4.08 -12.55 2.96
C PHE A 85 -4.09 -12.55 4.50
N SER A 86 -3.12 -11.86 5.09
CA SER A 86 -3.02 -11.72 6.54
C SER A 86 -3.96 -10.64 7.08
N LYS A 87 -4.42 -10.79 8.33
CA LYS A 87 -5.25 -9.77 8.96
C LYS A 87 -4.45 -8.50 9.23
N THR A 88 -4.86 -7.39 8.63
CA THR A 88 -4.21 -6.10 8.79
C THR A 88 -4.76 -5.30 9.98
N ILE A 89 -3.93 -4.44 10.55
CA ILE A 89 -4.31 -3.52 11.65
C ILE A 89 -5.16 -2.35 11.10
N PHE A 90 -4.87 -1.94 9.87
CA PHE A 90 -5.57 -0.88 9.16
C PHE A 90 -6.24 -1.44 7.91
N ASP A 91 -7.30 -0.78 7.49
CA ASP A 91 -7.92 -0.97 6.18
C ASP A 91 -7.15 -0.15 5.15
N TYR A 92 -6.02 -0.68 4.67
CA TYR A 92 -5.10 0.03 3.80
C TYR A 92 -5.71 0.35 2.43
N ALA A 93 -6.64 -0.49 1.94
CA ALA A 93 -7.41 -0.25 0.72
C ALA A 93 -8.15 1.09 0.77
N ARG A 94 -8.64 1.53 1.94
CA ARG A 94 -9.33 2.83 2.09
C ARG A 94 -8.43 4.05 1.93
N PHE A 95 -7.12 3.89 2.09
CA PHE A 95 -6.18 5.00 1.95
C PHE A 95 -5.71 5.18 0.50
N LEU A 96 -5.92 4.16 -0.33
CA LEU A 96 -5.54 4.18 -1.73
C LEU A 96 -6.30 5.28 -2.48
N LYS A 97 -5.57 6.28 -2.99
CA LYS A 97 -6.14 7.38 -3.80
C LYS A 97 -6.01 7.11 -5.30
N ALA A 98 -4.95 6.43 -5.70
CA ALA A 98 -4.69 6.07 -7.08
C ALA A 98 -4.09 4.65 -7.15
N LEU A 99 -4.62 3.84 -8.06
CA LEU A 99 -4.07 2.53 -8.39
C LEU A 99 -3.71 2.53 -9.88
N ASP A 100 -2.41 2.60 -10.18
CA ASP A 100 -1.92 2.45 -11.54
C ASP A 100 -1.81 0.95 -11.88
N LEU A 101 -2.86 0.43 -12.52
CA LEU A 101 -2.93 -0.98 -12.94
C LEU A 101 -1.80 -1.35 -13.92
N SER A 102 -1.34 -0.40 -14.74
CA SER A 102 -0.25 -0.65 -15.70
C SER A 102 1.06 -0.90 -14.96
N ARG A 103 1.35 -0.10 -13.92
CA ARG A 103 2.50 -0.32 -13.04
C ARG A 103 2.36 -1.59 -12.21
N LEU A 104 1.15 -1.93 -11.77
CA LEU A 104 0.89 -3.17 -11.04
C LEU A 104 1.19 -4.39 -11.91
N CYS A 105 0.65 -4.47 -13.13
CA CYS A 105 0.93 -5.55 -14.08
C CYS A 105 2.44 -5.66 -14.36
N PHE A 106 3.10 -4.53 -14.62
CA PHE A 106 4.55 -4.49 -14.81
C PHE A 106 5.33 -5.02 -13.59
N GLN A 107 4.90 -4.73 -12.36
CA GLN A 107 5.56 -5.26 -11.17
C GLN A 107 5.28 -6.74 -10.92
N VAL A 108 4.10 -7.25 -11.27
CA VAL A 108 3.78 -8.68 -11.19
C VAL A 108 4.58 -9.48 -12.22
N GLU A 109 4.68 -8.96 -13.45
CA GLU A 109 5.47 -9.57 -14.53
C GLU A 109 6.97 -9.58 -14.23
N ASN A 110 7.53 -8.50 -13.67
CA ASN A 110 8.95 -8.42 -13.32
C ASN A 110 9.29 -9.06 -11.95
N GLY A 111 8.35 -9.11 -11.01
CA GLY A 111 8.51 -9.77 -9.72
C GLY A 111 8.43 -11.30 -9.83
N SER A 112 7.82 -11.79 -10.91
CA SER A 112 7.85 -13.18 -11.32
C SER A 112 9.18 -13.49 -12.03
N ASN A 113 10.23 -13.75 -11.26
CA ASN A 113 11.38 -14.55 -11.73
C ASN A 113 10.98 -15.98 -12.18
N SER A 114 9.69 -16.28 -12.27
CA SER A 114 9.07 -17.44 -12.91
C SER A 114 8.70 -17.21 -14.39
N CYS A 115 9.10 -16.10 -15.01
CA CYS A 115 8.93 -15.85 -16.45
C CYS A 115 9.70 -16.84 -17.38
N LEU A 116 10.45 -17.81 -16.81
CA LEU A 116 10.96 -18.95 -17.58
C LEU A 116 9.87 -19.95 -18.00
N LEU A 117 8.68 -19.95 -17.37
CA LEU A 117 7.60 -20.88 -17.73
C LEU A 117 6.74 -20.39 -18.90
N ILE A 118 6.58 -19.08 -19.08
CA ILE A 118 5.78 -18.54 -20.20
C ILE A 118 6.59 -18.55 -21.51
N GLN A 119 7.92 -18.45 -21.44
CA GLN A 119 8.76 -18.53 -22.64
C GLN A 119 8.83 -19.93 -23.26
N ILE A 120 8.64 -21.02 -22.49
CA ILE A 120 8.66 -22.40 -23.03
C ILE A 120 7.37 -22.74 -23.79
N HIS A 121 6.23 -22.14 -23.43
CA HIS A 121 4.94 -22.45 -24.07
C HIS A 121 4.68 -21.70 -25.37
N LEU A 122 5.42 -20.63 -25.68
CA LEU A 122 5.27 -19.87 -26.93
C LEU A 122 6.29 -20.29 -28.03
N THR A 123 7.25 -21.17 -27.73
CA THR A 123 8.26 -21.62 -28.72
C THR A 123 8.14 -23.09 -29.12
N THR A 124 7.09 -23.80 -28.70
CA THR A 124 6.89 -25.23 -29.04
C THR A 124 5.60 -25.52 -29.81
N THR A 125 4.89 -24.48 -30.26
CA THR A 125 3.82 -24.60 -31.25
C THR A 125 4.15 -23.74 -32.47
N ASP A 126 5.16 -24.17 -33.20
CA ASP A 126 5.31 -24.03 -34.66
C ASP A 126 6.05 -25.29 -35.17
#